data_AF-A0A2Z2MMC3-F1
#
_entry.id   AF-A0A2Z2MMC3-F1
#
_cell.length_a   1.000
_cell.length_b   1.000
_cell.length_c   1.000
_cell.angle_alpha   90.00
_cell.angle_beta   90.00
_cell.angle_gamma   90.00
#
_symmetry.space_group_name_H-M   'P 1'
#
loop_
_entity.id
_entity.type
_entity.pdbx_description
1 polymer ?
#
loop_
_entity_poly.entity_id
_entity_poly.type
_entity_poly.pdbx_seq_one_letter_code
_entity_poly.pdbx_strand_id
1 'polypeptide(L)'
;MSRTPLLLLVGIILMIVAAIIPPVRYEAPQSIFVKSTFEEFRDELEDRNITNPDECLSLETLMVTCRIRNDWELNRTIESFNAFPHSSVELWDGYGEMEVIVLNKSLFYKTIPESCRYWGKTILKPDISNREKLEAELKAYRELEEVINNTSDRELIHNRTVDLEYLLGLRQKVPECNGTWASVVIMYPVKTESNSPIMTALWLGVMLIGAIGLVIVWRERN
;
A
#
# COMPACT_ATOMS: atom_id res chain seq x y z
N MET A 1 -15.52 -39.16 -47.14
CA MET A 1 -14.14 -39.26 -46.58
C MET A 1 -14.15 -38.51 -45.26
N SER A 2 -14.08 -39.23 -44.13
CA SER A 2 -14.35 -38.72 -42.78
C SER A 2 -13.45 -37.51 -42.46
N ARG A 3 -14.04 -36.32 -42.26
CA ARG A 3 -13.33 -35.08 -41.84
C ARG A 3 -13.10 -35.02 -40.32
N THR A 4 -13.66 -35.97 -39.60
CA THR A 4 -13.61 -36.12 -38.14
C THR A 4 -12.19 -36.28 -37.57
N PRO A 5 -11.27 -37.08 -38.15
CA PRO A 5 -9.90 -37.17 -37.65
C PRO A 5 -9.13 -35.86 -37.84
N LEU A 6 -9.42 -35.08 -38.88
CA LEU A 6 -8.78 -33.78 -39.12
C LEU A 6 -9.16 -32.76 -38.04
N LEU A 7 -10.43 -32.71 -37.65
CA LEU A 7 -10.93 -31.81 -36.61
C LEU A 7 -10.36 -32.12 -35.22
N LEU A 8 -10.23 -33.41 -34.89
CA LEU A 8 -9.58 -33.86 -33.66
C LEU A 8 -8.10 -33.45 -33.62
N LEU A 9 -7.40 -33.59 -34.74
CA LEU A 9 -5.99 -33.25 -34.85
C LEU A 9 -5.77 -31.72 -34.71
N VAL A 10 -6.65 -30.92 -35.30
CA VAL A 10 -6.66 -29.46 -35.13
C VAL A 10 -6.93 -29.06 -33.66
N GLY A 11 -7.87 -29.73 -32.99
CA GLY A 11 -8.15 -29.51 -31.57
C GLY A 11 -6.96 -29.79 -30.66
N ILE A 12 -6.23 -30.88 -30.92
CA ILE A 12 -5.00 -31.24 -30.19
C ILE A 12 -3.91 -30.19 -30.42
N ILE A 13 -3.71 -29.74 -31.66
CA ILE A 13 -2.73 -28.70 -31.99
C ILE A 13 -3.06 -27.41 -31.24
N LEU A 14 -4.33 -27.00 -31.19
CA LEU A 14 -4.75 -25.80 -30.45
C LEU A 14 -4.49 -25.90 -28.95
N MET A 15 -4.71 -27.06 -28.33
CA MET A 15 -4.38 -27.27 -26.91
C MET A 15 -2.88 -27.22 -26.64
N ILE A 16 -2.06 -27.79 -27.55
CA ILE A 16 -0.60 -27.74 -27.42
C ILE A 16 -0.09 -26.30 -27.59
N VAL A 17 -0.61 -25.56 -28.57
CA VAL A 17 -0.25 -24.15 -28.79
C VAL A 17 -0.64 -23.29 -27.58
N ALA A 18 -1.79 -23.55 -26.95
CA ALA A 18 -2.19 -22.85 -25.72
C ALA A 18 -1.21 -23.04 -24.55
N ALA A 19 -0.57 -24.20 -24.46
CA ALA A 19 0.39 -24.51 -23.41
C ALA A 19 1.79 -23.95 -23.68
N ILE A 20 2.13 -23.67 -24.95
CA ILE A 20 3.47 -23.23 -25.37
C ILE A 20 3.59 -21.70 -25.44
N ILE A 21 2.47 -20.97 -25.61
CA ILE A 21 2.52 -19.51 -25.69
C ILE A 21 2.95 -18.94 -24.33
N PRO A 22 4.06 -18.16 -24.28
CA PRO A 22 4.49 -17.54 -23.03
C PRO A 22 3.43 -16.56 -22.52
N PRO A 23 3.33 -16.37 -21.20
CA PRO A 23 2.44 -15.37 -20.63
C PRO A 23 2.66 -14.02 -21.29
N VAL A 24 1.56 -13.31 -21.55
CA VAL A 24 1.64 -11.91 -21.97
C VAL A 24 2.42 -11.20 -20.88
N ARG A 25 3.63 -10.79 -21.22
CA ARG A 25 4.46 -10.01 -20.32
C ARG A 25 3.93 -8.60 -20.34
N TYR A 26 3.32 -8.21 -19.24
CA TYR A 26 3.11 -6.80 -18.97
C TYR A 26 4.44 -6.28 -18.45
N GLU A 27 4.91 -5.17 -19.01
CA GLU A 27 5.98 -4.45 -18.36
C GLU A 27 5.53 -4.13 -16.94
N ALA A 28 6.34 -4.52 -15.95
CA ALA A 28 6.11 -4.08 -14.58
C ALA A 28 5.99 -2.55 -14.62
N PRO A 29 4.99 -1.95 -13.96
CA PRO A 29 4.95 -0.50 -13.82
C PRO A 29 6.33 -0.04 -13.36
N GLN A 30 6.93 0.92 -14.07
CA GLN A 30 8.20 1.51 -13.63
C GLN A 30 8.03 1.91 -12.16
N SER A 31 9.07 1.76 -11.33
CA SER A 31 8.99 2.24 -9.95
C SER A 31 8.62 3.73 -9.98
N ILE A 32 7.42 4.04 -9.52
CA ILE A 32 6.91 5.40 -9.56
C ILE A 32 7.38 6.06 -8.28
N PHE A 33 8.40 6.90 -8.43
CA PHE A 33 8.95 7.70 -7.35
C PHE A 33 8.35 9.11 -7.40
N VAL A 34 7.71 9.51 -6.30
CA VAL A 34 7.28 10.88 -6.06
C VAL A 34 8.26 11.52 -5.10
N LYS A 35 8.86 12.62 -5.51
CA LYS A 35 9.83 13.34 -4.69
C LYS A 35 9.12 14.06 -3.54
N SER A 36 9.80 14.17 -2.39
CA SER A 36 9.35 15.02 -1.28
C SER A 36 9.26 16.49 -1.70
N THR A 37 8.28 17.19 -1.14
CA THR A 37 8.05 18.63 -1.34
C THR A 37 8.40 19.48 -0.12
N PHE A 38 8.92 18.91 0.97
CA PHE A 38 9.16 19.68 2.21
C PHE A 38 9.99 20.95 2.02
N GLU A 39 11.00 20.93 1.16
CA GLU A 39 11.82 22.10 0.83
C GLU A 39 11.04 23.23 0.14
N GLU A 40 10.02 22.89 -0.66
CA GLU A 40 9.17 23.87 -1.35
C GLU A 40 8.26 24.61 -0.37
N PHE A 41 7.97 24.00 0.78
CA PHE A 41 7.10 24.51 1.84
C PHE A 41 7.87 24.98 3.07
N ARG A 42 9.20 25.12 2.99
CA ARG A 42 10.06 25.36 4.17
C ARG A 42 9.60 26.56 5.01
N ASP A 43 9.31 27.70 4.38
CA ASP A 43 8.89 28.90 5.09
C ASP A 43 7.55 28.69 5.83
N GLU A 44 6.59 27.98 5.21
CA GLU A 44 5.29 27.66 5.80
C GLU A 44 5.40 26.65 6.95
N LEU A 45 6.37 25.74 6.88
CA LEU A 45 6.67 24.76 7.92
C LEU A 45 7.39 25.42 9.11
N GLU A 46 8.35 26.31 8.86
CA GLU A 46 9.05 27.09 9.88
C GLU A 46 8.09 27.97 10.68
N ASP A 47 7.14 28.63 10.02
CA ASP A 47 6.06 29.41 10.67
C ASP A 47 5.23 28.57 11.65
N ARG A 48 5.24 27.23 11.53
CA ARG A 48 4.56 26.28 12.41
C ARG A 48 5.49 25.52 13.35
N ASN A 49 6.76 25.92 13.46
CA ASN A 49 7.80 25.24 14.22
C ASN A 49 8.02 23.78 13.76
N ILE A 50 7.91 23.51 12.46
CA ILE A 50 8.23 22.23 11.84
C ILE A 50 9.51 22.42 11.03
N THR A 51 10.65 22.02 11.58
CA THR A 51 11.97 22.18 10.93
C THR A 51 12.48 20.89 10.29
N ASN A 52 12.26 19.74 10.92
CA ASN A 52 12.65 18.42 10.41
C ASN A 52 11.42 17.49 10.37
N PRO A 53 10.55 17.60 9.35
CA PRO A 53 9.33 16.80 9.28
C PRO A 53 9.62 15.30 9.28
N ASP A 54 10.66 14.83 8.58
CA ASP A 54 11.03 13.40 8.55
C ASP A 54 11.51 12.83 9.90
N GLU A 55 11.83 13.71 10.86
CA GLU A 55 12.34 13.34 12.18
C GLU A 55 11.36 13.69 13.30
N CYS A 56 10.06 13.84 13.00
CA CYS A 56 9.05 14.13 14.01
C CYS A 56 7.84 13.20 13.96
N LEU A 57 7.26 12.92 15.13
CA LEU A 57 6.03 12.13 15.23
C LEU A 57 4.81 13.04 15.30
N SER A 58 3.79 12.72 14.50
CA SER A 58 2.49 13.38 14.56
C SER A 58 1.67 12.91 15.75
N LEU A 59 1.00 13.83 16.43
CA LEU A 59 0.03 13.49 17.49
C LEU A 59 -1.32 13.01 16.92
N GLU A 60 -1.67 13.44 15.71
CA GLU A 60 -2.93 13.12 15.02
C GLU A 60 -2.62 12.80 13.55
N THR A 61 -2.86 11.56 13.14
CA THR A 61 -2.67 11.10 11.76
C THR A 61 -4.03 10.77 11.14
N LEU A 62 -4.37 11.46 10.05
CA LEU A 62 -5.53 11.17 9.22
C LEU A 62 -5.19 9.98 8.32
N MET A 63 -6.11 9.04 8.17
CA MET A 63 -5.94 7.88 7.30
C MET A 63 -6.68 8.10 5.99
N VAL A 64 -5.95 8.15 4.88
CA VAL A 64 -6.49 8.33 3.53
C VAL A 64 -6.00 7.20 2.64
N THR A 65 -6.92 6.56 1.91
CA THR A 65 -6.56 5.53 0.93
C THR A 65 -7.02 5.94 -0.45
N CYS A 66 -6.10 5.97 -1.40
CA CYS A 66 -6.33 6.27 -2.81
C CYS A 66 -6.31 5.00 -3.63
N ARG A 67 -7.43 4.69 -4.30
CA ARG A 67 -7.56 3.57 -5.23
C ARG A 67 -7.52 4.10 -6.66
N ILE A 68 -6.36 3.99 -7.26
CA ILE A 68 -6.08 4.49 -8.60
C ILE A 68 -6.47 3.43 -9.63
N ARG A 69 -6.97 3.84 -10.79
CA ARG A 69 -7.34 2.91 -11.88
C ARG A 69 -6.40 2.96 -13.08
N ASN A 70 -5.72 4.08 -13.29
CA ASN A 70 -4.88 4.34 -14.45
C ASN A 70 -3.90 5.50 -14.17
N ASP A 71 -2.98 5.71 -15.10
CA ASP A 71 -1.90 6.72 -14.99
C ASP A 71 -2.43 8.15 -14.90
N TRP A 72 -3.55 8.44 -15.56
CA TRP A 72 -4.17 9.76 -15.50
C TRP A 72 -4.69 10.08 -14.10
N GLU A 73 -5.37 9.12 -13.46
CA GLU A 73 -5.82 9.25 -12.07
C GLU A 73 -4.63 9.32 -11.10
N LEU A 74 -3.55 8.59 -11.38
CA LEU A 74 -2.33 8.63 -10.58
C LEU A 74 -1.70 10.03 -10.61
N ASN A 75 -1.44 10.56 -11.80
CA ASN A 75 -0.81 11.86 -11.98
C ASN A 75 -1.62 12.98 -11.31
N ARG A 76 -2.94 12.95 -11.47
CA ARG A 76 -3.84 13.91 -10.82
C ARG A 76 -3.82 13.78 -9.30
N THR A 77 -3.70 12.55 -8.78
CA THR A 77 -3.60 12.31 -7.35
C THR A 77 -2.31 12.87 -6.79
N ILE A 78 -1.19 12.61 -7.46
CA ILE A 78 0.13 13.15 -7.10
C ILE A 78 0.09 14.69 -7.16
N GLU A 79 -0.42 15.28 -8.23
CA GLU A 79 -0.54 16.73 -8.38
C GLU A 79 -1.38 17.37 -7.26
N SER A 80 -2.45 16.70 -6.84
CA SER A 80 -3.29 17.18 -5.73
C SER A 80 -2.56 17.16 -4.38
N PHE A 81 -1.68 16.19 -4.15
CA PHE A 81 -0.88 16.12 -2.94
C PHE A 81 0.37 17.01 -2.98
N ASN A 82 0.95 17.27 -4.15
CA ASN A 82 2.03 18.25 -4.34
C ASN A 82 1.64 19.68 -3.90
N ALA A 83 0.35 19.98 -3.76
CA ALA A 83 -0.14 21.23 -3.18
C ALA A 83 0.05 21.32 -1.65
N PHE A 84 0.62 20.28 -1.03
CA PHE A 84 0.89 20.20 0.40
C PHE A 84 2.34 19.73 0.64
N PRO A 85 2.93 20.02 1.81
CA PRO A 85 4.20 19.44 2.20
C PRO A 85 4.03 17.94 2.41
N HIS A 86 4.79 17.11 1.69
CA HIS A 86 4.74 15.66 1.85
C HIS A 86 6.10 14.99 1.70
N SER A 87 6.22 13.81 2.30
CA SER A 87 7.39 12.94 2.16
C SER A 87 7.44 12.29 0.78
N SER A 88 8.61 11.75 0.42
CA SER A 88 8.73 10.98 -0.81
C SER A 88 7.99 9.65 -0.70
N VAL A 89 7.44 9.16 -1.82
CA VAL A 89 6.89 7.80 -1.90
C VAL A 89 7.46 7.07 -3.10
N GLU A 90 7.71 5.79 -2.90
CA GLU A 90 8.01 4.84 -3.96
C GLU A 90 6.90 3.79 -3.99
N LEU A 91 6.27 3.60 -5.16
CA LEU A 91 5.27 2.56 -5.34
C LEU A 91 5.95 1.20 -5.59
N TRP A 92 5.90 0.32 -4.60
CA TRP A 92 6.35 -1.06 -4.68
C TRP A 92 5.18 -1.99 -4.93
N ASP A 93 5.19 -2.70 -6.07
CA ASP A 93 4.08 -3.56 -6.50
C ASP A 93 2.72 -2.84 -6.46
N GLY A 94 2.72 -1.56 -6.89
CA GLY A 94 1.53 -0.72 -6.93
C GLY A 94 1.04 -0.24 -5.56
N TYR A 95 1.78 -0.50 -4.48
CA TYR A 95 1.49 0.02 -3.15
C TYR A 95 2.55 1.05 -2.75
N GLY A 96 2.13 2.18 -2.20
CA GLY A 96 3.05 3.08 -1.51
C GLY A 96 2.32 3.94 -0.50
N GLU A 97 3.09 4.45 0.45
CA GLU A 97 2.59 5.31 1.52
C GLU A 97 3.43 6.58 1.54
N MET A 98 2.75 7.72 1.63
CA MET A 98 3.37 9.01 1.88
C MET A 98 2.73 9.68 3.08
N GLU A 99 3.49 10.52 3.74
CA GLU A 99 3.01 11.37 4.82
C GLU A 99 2.84 12.79 4.31
N VAL A 100 1.64 13.35 4.50
CA VAL A 100 1.28 14.70 4.07
C VAL A 100 0.97 15.56 5.30
N ILE A 101 1.62 16.72 5.41
CA ILE A 101 1.38 17.67 6.50
C ILE A 101 0.16 18.53 6.15
N VAL A 102 -0.87 18.43 6.99
CA VAL A 102 -2.15 19.12 6.79
C VAL A 102 -2.12 20.49 7.46
N LEU A 103 -1.57 21.49 6.76
CA LEU A 103 -1.53 22.88 7.24
C LEU A 103 -2.93 23.50 7.33
N ASN A 104 -3.85 23.13 6.43
CA ASN A 104 -5.23 23.59 6.41
C ASN A 104 -6.20 22.41 6.18
N LYS A 105 -6.92 22.00 7.23
CA LYS A 105 -7.86 20.87 7.18
C LYS A 105 -8.97 21.08 6.13
N SER A 106 -9.53 22.30 6.02
CA SER A 106 -10.61 22.56 5.06
C SER A 106 -10.14 22.51 3.62
N LEU A 107 -8.93 23.01 3.34
CA LEU A 107 -8.35 22.94 2.00
C LEU A 107 -8.03 21.49 1.66
N PHE A 108 -7.39 20.76 2.57
CA PHE A 108 -7.06 19.35 2.42
C PHE A 108 -8.27 18.52 2.01
N TYR A 109 -9.36 18.54 2.78
CA TYR A 109 -10.55 17.77 2.44
C TYR A 109 -11.22 18.15 1.10
N LYS A 110 -11.02 19.38 0.61
CA LYS A 110 -11.52 19.81 -0.71
C LYS A 110 -10.61 19.38 -1.85
N THR A 111 -9.31 19.23 -1.59
CA THR A 111 -8.30 18.88 -2.58
C THR A 111 -8.11 17.36 -2.72
N ILE A 112 -8.57 16.56 -1.74
CA ILE A 112 -8.52 15.10 -1.83
C ILE A 112 -9.24 14.63 -3.12
N PRO A 113 -8.54 13.92 -4.02
CA PRO A 113 -9.13 13.38 -5.26
C PRO A 113 -10.29 12.42 -4.99
N GLU A 114 -11.21 12.27 -5.95
CA GLU A 114 -12.33 11.31 -5.85
C GLU A 114 -11.87 9.85 -5.75
N SER A 115 -10.67 9.54 -6.24
CA SER A 115 -10.03 8.23 -6.10
C SER A 115 -9.64 7.91 -4.65
N CYS A 116 -9.63 8.91 -3.76
CA CYS A 116 -9.18 8.83 -2.39
C CYS A 116 -10.35 8.88 -1.39
N ARG A 117 -10.24 8.12 -0.31
CA ARG A 117 -11.23 8.06 0.77
C ARG A 117 -10.57 8.24 2.13
N TYR A 118 -11.14 9.14 2.93
CA TYR A 118 -10.78 9.31 4.33
C TYR A 118 -11.48 8.25 5.19
N TRP A 119 -10.73 7.59 6.07
CA TRP A 119 -11.21 6.49 6.91
C TRP A 119 -11.34 6.85 8.39
N GLY A 120 -10.76 7.95 8.82
CA GLY A 120 -10.73 8.34 10.23
C GLY A 120 -9.36 8.89 10.62
N LYS A 121 -9.22 9.15 11.91
CA LYS A 121 -7.97 9.61 12.51
C LYS A 121 -7.45 8.58 13.50
N THR A 122 -6.15 8.37 13.48
CA THR A 122 -5.42 7.70 14.55
C THR A 122 -4.76 8.79 15.40
N ILE A 123 -4.80 8.61 16.72
CA ILE A 123 -4.12 9.48 17.66
C ILE A 123 -2.97 8.64 18.20
N LEU A 124 -1.74 9.11 18.00
CA LEU A 124 -0.53 8.42 18.46
C LEU A 124 -0.29 8.56 19.95
N LYS A 125 -1.10 9.38 20.67
CA LYS A 125 -1.08 9.38 22.12
C LYS A 125 -1.49 7.98 22.61
N PRO A 126 -0.61 7.27 23.33
CA PRO A 126 -1.01 6.04 24.00
C PRO A 126 -2.20 6.37 24.89
N ASP A 127 -3.23 5.52 24.86
CA ASP A 127 -4.34 5.64 25.80
C ASP A 127 -3.80 5.42 27.21
N ILE A 128 -3.50 6.53 27.91
CA ILE A 128 -2.99 6.51 29.28
C ILE A 128 -4.15 6.35 30.29
N SER A 129 -5.26 5.74 29.87
CA SER A 129 -6.40 5.41 30.74
C SER A 129 -6.00 4.65 32.01
N ASN A 130 -4.82 4.01 32.01
CA ASN A 130 -4.26 3.28 33.14
C ASN A 130 -2.87 3.79 33.56
N ARG A 131 -2.69 5.13 33.62
CA ARG A 131 -1.43 5.78 33.98
C ARG A 131 -0.80 5.25 35.27
N GLU A 132 -1.58 5.12 36.34
CA GLU A 132 -1.09 4.62 37.64
C GLU A 132 -0.51 3.21 37.53
N LYS A 133 -1.15 2.34 36.73
CA LYS A 133 -0.67 0.98 36.49
C LYS A 133 0.65 0.98 35.73
N LEU A 134 0.76 1.81 34.69
CA LEU A 134 1.99 1.94 33.88
C LEU A 134 3.14 2.54 34.70
N GLU A 135 2.87 3.53 35.57
CA GLU A 135 3.87 4.10 36.47
C GLU A 135 4.34 3.08 37.53
N ALA A 136 3.43 2.26 38.05
CA ALA A 136 3.78 1.16 38.95
C ALA A 136 4.62 0.07 38.26
N GLU A 137 4.27 -0.29 37.01
CA GLU A 137 5.01 -1.25 36.20
C GLU A 137 6.42 -0.72 35.87
N LEU A 138 6.54 0.56 35.47
CA LEU A 138 7.83 1.20 35.22
C LEU A 138 8.71 1.19 36.48
N LYS A 139 8.13 1.50 37.65
CA LYS A 139 8.86 1.46 38.91
C LYS A 139 9.40 0.05 39.22
N ALA A 140 8.56 -0.98 39.03
CA ALA A 140 8.98 -2.37 39.22
C ALA A 140 10.12 -2.78 38.27
N TYR A 141 10.06 -2.39 36.99
CA TYR A 141 11.14 -2.69 36.03
C TYR A 141 12.44 -1.96 36.34
N ARG A 142 12.39 -0.71 36.82
CA ARG A 142 13.58 0.02 37.29
C ARG A 142 14.24 -0.65 38.50
N GLU A 143 13.44 -1.05 39.49
CA GLU A 143 13.93 -1.80 40.65
C GLU A 143 14.55 -3.16 40.23
N LEU A 144 13.95 -3.82 39.23
CA LEU A 144 14.44 -5.09 38.70
C LEU A 144 15.77 -4.94 37.94
N GLU A 145 15.95 -3.84 37.19
CA GLU A 145 17.17 -3.51 36.45
C GLU A 145 18.38 -3.30 37.39
N GLU A 146 18.15 -2.77 38.59
CA GLU A 146 19.20 -2.56 39.61
C GLU A 146 19.69 -3.87 40.25
N VAL A 147 18.85 -4.92 40.25
CA VAL A 147 19.11 -6.18 40.97
C VAL A 147 19.67 -7.27 40.04
N ILE A 148 19.44 -7.18 38.73
CA ILE A 148 19.84 -8.21 37.76
C ILE A 148 21.29 -8.04 37.31
N ASN A 149 22.06 -9.09 37.53
CA ASN A 149 23.47 -9.17 37.14
C ASN A 149 23.72 -9.82 35.77
N ASN A 150 22.72 -10.51 35.20
CA ASN A 150 22.83 -11.12 33.87
C ASN A 150 22.67 -10.04 32.79
N THR A 151 23.66 -9.91 31.91
CA THR A 151 23.69 -8.92 30.82
C THR A 151 22.53 -9.05 29.85
N SER A 152 22.12 -10.27 29.48
CA SER A 152 21.02 -10.48 28.53
C SER A 152 19.66 -10.11 29.12
N ASP A 153 19.43 -10.50 30.38
CA ASP A 153 18.17 -10.21 31.08
C ASP A 153 18.05 -8.72 31.39
N ARG A 154 19.19 -8.09 31.73
CA ARG A 154 19.27 -6.65 31.97
C ARG A 154 18.96 -5.85 30.70
N GLU A 155 19.45 -6.27 29.54
CA GLU A 155 19.14 -5.61 28.26
C GLU A 155 17.66 -5.73 27.90
N LEU A 156 17.06 -6.91 28.10
CA LEU A 156 15.63 -7.12 27.88
C LEU A 156 14.77 -6.22 28.79
N ILE A 157 15.15 -6.11 30.07
CA ILE A 157 14.49 -5.23 31.03
C ILE A 157 14.71 -3.77 30.70
N HIS A 158 15.92 -3.37 30.33
CA HIS A 158 16.22 -2.01 29.91
C HIS A 158 15.34 -1.59 28.72
N ASN A 159 15.22 -2.44 27.70
CA ASN A 159 14.35 -2.18 26.56
C ASN A 159 12.88 -2.05 26.99
N ARG A 160 12.43 -2.88 27.93
CA ARG A 160 11.07 -2.81 28.47
C ARG A 160 10.83 -1.54 29.30
N THR A 161 11.80 -1.12 30.11
CA THR A 161 11.80 0.15 30.84
C THR A 161 11.69 1.33 29.88
N VAL A 162 12.50 1.31 28.82
CA VAL A 162 12.50 2.32 27.75
C VAL A 162 11.13 2.41 27.06
N ASP A 163 10.52 1.27 26.71
CA ASP A 163 9.17 1.23 26.11
C ASP A 163 8.10 1.82 27.04
N LEU A 164 8.16 1.51 28.34
CA LEU A 164 7.23 2.06 29.32
C LEU A 164 7.43 3.57 29.53
N GLU A 165 8.67 4.05 29.49
CA GLU A 165 8.98 5.49 29.50
C GLU A 165 8.41 6.19 28.25
N TYR A 166 8.45 5.55 27.08
CA TYR A 166 7.80 6.05 25.86
C TYR A 166 6.28 6.10 26.02
N LEU A 167 5.66 5.03 26.51
CA LEU A 167 4.20 4.97 26.73
C LEU A 167 3.72 6.02 27.75
N LEU A 168 4.53 6.32 28.76
CA LEU A 168 4.23 7.32 29.79
C LEU A 168 4.58 8.76 29.35
N GLY A 169 5.21 8.94 28.19
CA GLY A 169 5.71 10.23 27.71
C GLY A 169 6.85 10.79 28.56
N LEU A 170 7.52 9.96 29.35
CA LEU A 170 8.67 10.33 30.19
C LEU A 170 9.97 10.41 29.39
N ARG A 171 9.99 9.76 28.22
CA ARG A 171 11.09 9.76 27.28
C ARG A 171 10.50 10.01 25.89
N GLN A 172 11.03 10.98 25.15
CA GLN A 172 10.69 11.22 23.75
C GLN A 172 11.89 10.79 22.89
N LYS A 173 11.68 9.88 21.93
CA LYS A 173 12.73 9.40 21.01
C LYS A 173 12.88 10.35 19.83
N VAL A 174 11.82 11.09 19.56
CA VAL A 174 11.57 11.87 18.37
C VAL A 174 10.75 13.10 18.84
N PRO A 175 11.11 14.34 18.47
CA PRO A 175 10.31 15.51 18.81
C PRO A 175 8.87 15.40 18.26
N GLU A 176 7.90 15.88 19.02
CA GLU A 176 6.51 15.98 18.55
C GLU A 176 6.37 17.21 17.65
N CYS A 177 5.84 17.00 16.44
CA CYS A 177 5.48 18.12 15.57
C CYS A 177 4.07 18.61 15.90
N ASN A 178 3.91 19.92 16.12
CA ASN A 178 2.61 20.56 16.23
C ASN A 178 1.95 20.66 14.85
N GLY A 179 1.43 19.53 14.36
CA GLY A 179 0.77 19.45 13.07
C GLY A 179 -0.19 18.27 13.01
N THR A 180 -1.21 18.38 12.16
CA THR A 180 -1.98 17.21 11.74
C THR A 180 -1.31 16.62 10.52
N TRP A 181 -1.09 15.32 10.54
CA TRP A 181 -0.50 14.59 9.43
C TRP A 181 -1.57 13.75 8.76
N ALA A 182 -1.37 13.38 7.51
CA ALA A 182 -2.19 12.41 6.81
C ALA A 182 -1.29 11.31 6.26
N SER A 183 -1.50 10.08 6.69
CA SER A 183 -0.95 8.91 6.02
C SER A 183 -1.83 8.64 4.79
N VAL A 184 -1.23 8.81 3.62
CA VAL A 184 -1.88 8.63 2.33
C VAL A 184 -1.33 7.36 1.70
N VAL A 185 -2.17 6.33 1.67
CA VAL A 185 -1.87 5.05 1.05
C VAL A 185 -2.36 5.07 -0.40
N ILE A 186 -1.45 4.89 -1.35
CA ILE A 186 -1.76 4.77 -2.78
C ILE A 186 -1.77 3.29 -3.16
N MET A 187 -2.88 2.86 -3.75
CA MET A 187 -3.06 1.55 -4.37
C MET A 187 -3.24 1.74 -5.88
N TYR A 188 -2.29 1.26 -6.66
CA TYR A 188 -2.23 1.34 -8.11
C TYR A 188 -2.25 -0.08 -8.72
N PRO A 189 -3.03 -0.34 -9.78
CA PRO A 189 -3.20 -1.67 -10.32
C PRO A 189 -1.95 -2.11 -11.09
N VAL A 190 -1.24 -3.08 -10.55
CA VAL A 190 -0.15 -3.74 -11.26
C VAL A 190 -0.73 -4.76 -12.24
N LYS A 191 -0.33 -4.65 -13.51
CA LYS A 191 -0.61 -5.71 -14.48
C LYS A 191 0.44 -6.79 -14.32
N THR A 192 0.00 -8.00 -13.96
CA THR A 192 0.87 -9.17 -13.78
C THR A 192 0.81 -10.07 -15.01
N GLU A 193 1.92 -10.77 -15.29
CA GLU A 193 2.01 -11.70 -16.41
C GLU A 193 0.83 -12.69 -16.41
N SER A 194 0.06 -12.75 -17.51
CA SER A 194 -1.12 -13.62 -17.57
C SER A 194 -1.34 -14.21 -18.95
N ASN A 195 -1.59 -15.52 -18.97
CA ASN A 195 -2.03 -16.28 -20.14
C ASN A 195 -3.55 -16.25 -20.35
N SER A 196 -4.30 -15.62 -19.44
CA SER A 196 -5.77 -15.66 -19.43
C SER A 196 -6.41 -15.26 -20.77
N PRO A 197 -6.05 -14.13 -21.41
CA PRO A 197 -6.71 -13.71 -22.65
C PRO A 197 -6.48 -14.70 -23.80
N ILE A 198 -5.28 -15.27 -23.87
CA ILE A 198 -4.86 -16.23 -24.91
C ILE A 198 -5.56 -17.57 -24.71
N MET A 199 -5.63 -18.05 -23.46
CA MET A 199 -6.41 -19.24 -23.12
C MET A 199 -7.89 -19.06 -23.51
N THR A 200 -8.50 -17.92 -23.20
CA THR A 200 -9.91 -17.67 -23.54
C THR A 200 -10.14 -17.73 -25.05
N ALA A 201 -9.26 -17.12 -25.86
CA ALA A 201 -9.35 -17.17 -27.32
C ALA A 201 -9.22 -18.60 -27.86
N LEU A 202 -8.31 -19.40 -27.30
CA LEU A 202 -8.09 -20.78 -27.72
C LEU A 202 -9.24 -21.71 -27.33
N TRP A 203 -9.79 -21.57 -26.12
CA TRP A 203 -10.98 -22.31 -25.69
C TRP A 203 -12.21 -21.98 -26.54
N LEU A 204 -12.40 -20.71 -26.92
CA LEU A 204 -13.46 -20.32 -27.86
C LEU A 204 -13.27 -21.00 -29.23
N GLY A 205 -12.03 -21.07 -29.73
CA GLY A 205 -11.71 -21.79 -30.96
C GLY A 205 -12.04 -23.29 -30.90
N VAL A 206 -11.69 -23.96 -29.79
CA VAL A 206 -12.01 -25.38 -29.56
C VAL A 206 -13.52 -25.60 -29.48
N MET A 207 -14.25 -24.74 -28.77
CA MET A 207 -15.71 -24.81 -28.67
C MET A 207 -16.40 -24.65 -30.03
N LEU A 208 -15.93 -23.70 -30.87
CA LEU A 208 -16.43 -23.50 -32.23
C LEU A 208 -16.22 -24.73 -33.12
N ILE A 209 -15.05 -25.34 -33.06
CA ILE A 209 -14.73 -26.57 -33.79
C ILE A 209 -15.63 -27.73 -33.33
N GLY A 210 -15.83 -27.87 -32.02
CA GLY A 210 -16.75 -28.86 -31.44
C GLY A 210 -18.20 -28.68 -31.90
N ALA A 211 -18.68 -27.43 -31.91
CA ALA A 211 -20.03 -27.11 -32.39
C ALA A 211 -20.22 -27.41 -33.88
N ILE A 212 -19.23 -27.09 -34.72
CA ILE A 212 -19.25 -27.44 -36.15
C ILE A 212 -19.28 -28.96 -36.36
N GLY A 213 -18.49 -29.71 -35.58
CA GLY A 213 -18.50 -31.17 -35.62
C GLY A 213 -19.87 -31.75 -35.26
N LEU A 214 -20.51 -31.23 -34.21
CA LEU A 214 -21.87 -31.63 -33.81
C LEU A 214 -22.91 -31.37 -34.90
N VAL A 215 -22.86 -30.20 -35.56
CA VAL A 215 -23.77 -29.86 -36.67
C VAL A 215 -23.59 -30.81 -37.86
N ILE A 216 -22.35 -31.15 -38.20
CA ILE A 216 -22.05 -32.08 -39.30
C ILE A 216 -22.61 -33.48 -38.99
N VAL A 217 -22.37 -34.00 -37.78
CA VAL A 217 -22.87 -35.32 -37.35
C VAL A 217 -24.39 -35.36 -37.29
N TRP A 218 -25.03 -34.28 -36.82
CA TRP A 218 -26.49 -34.19 -36.78
C TRP A 218 -27.09 -34.14 -38.19
N ARG A 219 -26.44 -33.45 -39.13
CA ARG A 219 -26.85 -33.38 -40.54
C ARG A 219 -26.63 -34.69 -41.30
N GLU A 220 -25.67 -35.52 -40.93
CA GLU A 220 -25.48 -36.86 -41.52
C GLU A 220 -26.44 -37.91 -40.95
N ARG A 221 -27.09 -37.65 -39.81
CA ARG A 221 -28.07 -38.56 -39.18
C ARG A 221 -29.53 -38.32 -39.61
N ASN A 222 -29.84 -37.16 -40.19
CA ASN A 222 -31.14 -36.83 -40.81
C ASN A 222 -31.06 -36.99 -42.32
#